data_AF-A0A7C6ZD87-F1
#
_entry.id   AF-A0A7C6ZD87-F1
#
_cell.length_a   1.000
_cell.length_b   1.000
_cell.length_c   1.000
_cell.angle_alpha   90.00
_cell.angle_beta   90.00
_cell.angle_gamma   90.00
#
_symmetry.space_group_name_H-M   'P 1'
#
loop_
_entity.id
_entity.type
_entity.pdbx_description
1 polymer ?
#
loop_
_entity_poly.entity_id
_entity_poly.type
_entity_poly.pdbx_seq_one_letter_code
_entity_poly.pdbx_strand_id
1 'polypeptide(L)'
;MQIEIRGAERLSYRERQVVVLKEMGYSSQAIADRLGLSPATVATLYNRAKAKGYQVVIVISGDPLNIFGGPGEEAGEDAEPDKGAGE
;
A
#
# COMPACT_ATOMS: atom_id res chain seq x y z
N MET A 1 2.80 9.58 -2.72
CA MET A 1 2.31 8.20 -2.49
C MET A 1 2.59 7.39 -3.75
N GLN A 2 3.36 6.31 -3.62
CA GLN A 2 3.78 5.47 -4.74
C GLN A 2 3.25 4.05 -4.53
N ILE A 3 2.68 3.44 -5.57
CA ILE A 3 2.21 2.05 -5.53
C ILE A 3 3.18 1.20 -6.36
N GLU A 4 3.62 0.08 -5.81
CA GLU A 4 4.46 -0.89 -6.50
C GLU A 4 3.84 -2.28 -6.47
N ILE A 5 4.13 -3.07 -7.51
CA ILE A 5 3.79 -4.49 -7.59
C ILE A 5 5.08 -5.30 -7.49
N ARG A 6 5.32 -5.92 -6.34
CA ARG A 6 6.44 -6.85 -6.13
C ARG A 6 6.11 -8.24 -6.66
N GLY A 7 7.11 -8.97 -7.17
CA GLY A 7 6.90 -10.29 -7.77
C GLY A 7 6.32 -10.23 -9.20
N ALA A 8 6.30 -9.05 -9.82
CA ALA A 8 5.76 -8.84 -11.17
C ALA A 8 6.53 -9.61 -12.26
N GLU A 9 7.79 -9.97 -12.00
CA GLU A 9 8.64 -10.78 -12.87
C GLU A 9 8.12 -12.22 -13.02
N ARG A 10 7.37 -12.72 -12.03
CA ARG A 10 6.74 -14.06 -12.07
C ARG A 10 5.47 -14.08 -12.91
N LEU A 11 4.91 -12.91 -13.20
CA LEU A 11 3.67 -12.76 -13.94
C LEU A 11 3.93 -12.78 -15.45
N SER A 12 2.98 -13.31 -16.23
CA SER A 12 2.98 -13.11 -17.68
C SER A 12 2.60 -11.66 -18.02
N TYR A 13 2.86 -11.22 -19.25
CA TYR A 13 2.48 -9.87 -19.69
C TYR A 13 0.98 -9.59 -19.50
N ARG A 14 0.12 -10.54 -19.86
CA ARG A 14 -1.33 -10.42 -19.71
C ARG A 14 -1.77 -10.43 -18.24
N GLU A 15 -1.14 -11.25 -17.41
CA GLU A 15 -1.38 -11.23 -15.96
C GLU A 15 -1.02 -9.87 -15.36
N ARG A 16 0.14 -9.29 -15.72
CA ARG A 16 0.54 -7.95 -15.26
C ARG A 16 -0.51 -6.90 -15.63
N GLN A 17 -0.96 -6.88 -16.88
CA GLN A 17 -1.99 -5.94 -17.33
C GLN A 17 -3.30 -6.08 -16.52
N VAL A 18 -3.76 -7.31 -16.31
CA VAL A 18 -4.98 -7.58 -15.55
C VAL A 18 -4.83 -7.17 -14.08
N VAL A 19 -3.72 -7.54 -13.43
CA VAL A 19 -3.45 -7.17 -12.03
C VAL A 19 -3.41 -5.64 -11.89
N VAL A 20 -2.60 -4.96 -12.69
CA VAL A 20 -2.45 -3.50 -12.63
C VAL A 20 -3.81 -2.79 -12.74
N LEU A 21 -4.66 -3.20 -13.68
CA LEU A 21 -6.00 -2.62 -13.82
C LEU A 21 -6.94 -3.02 -12.67
N LYS A 22 -6.86 -4.26 -12.15
CA LYS A 22 -7.67 -4.68 -11.00
C LYS A 22 -7.33 -3.90 -9.74
N GLU A 23 -6.05 -3.74 -9.44
CA GLU A 23 -5.58 -3.02 -8.24
C GLU A 23 -5.83 -1.51 -8.35
N MET A 24 -5.94 -0.96 -9.57
CA MET A 24 -6.45 0.40 -9.82
C MET A 24 -7.97 0.55 -9.71
N GLY A 25 -8.72 -0.54 -9.44
CA GLY A 25 -10.16 -0.50 -9.19
C GLY A 25 -11.07 -0.71 -10.42
N TYR A 26 -10.52 -1.09 -11.58
CA TYR A 26 -11.34 -1.35 -12.76
C TYR A 26 -12.16 -2.64 -12.63
N SER A 27 -13.41 -2.62 -13.13
CA SER A 27 -14.27 -3.80 -13.15
C SER A 27 -13.75 -4.87 -14.13
N SER A 28 -14.10 -6.14 -13.91
CA SER A 28 -13.66 -7.22 -14.80
C SER A 28 -14.17 -7.03 -16.23
N GLN A 29 -15.38 -6.47 -16.39
CA GLN A 29 -15.96 -6.17 -17.70
C GLN A 29 -15.16 -5.09 -18.43
N ALA A 30 -14.87 -3.96 -17.76
CA ALA A 30 -14.09 -2.88 -18.35
C ALA A 30 -12.68 -3.32 -18.76
N ILE A 31 -12.05 -4.19 -17.97
CA ILE A 31 -10.74 -4.79 -18.30
C ILE A 31 -10.87 -5.72 -19.53
N ALA A 32 -11.93 -6.52 -19.58
CA ALA A 32 -12.20 -7.44 -20.68
C ALA A 32 -12.34 -6.67 -22.01
N ASP A 33 -13.19 -5.64 -22.01
CA ASP A 33 -13.42 -4.78 -23.18
C ASP A 33 -12.13 -4.08 -23.62
N ARG A 34 -11.35 -3.55 -22.67
CA ARG A 34 -10.09 -2.83 -22.96
C ARG A 34 -8.99 -3.73 -23.50
N LEU A 35 -8.91 -4.98 -23.05
CA LEU A 35 -7.85 -5.91 -23.40
C LEU A 35 -8.21 -6.88 -24.54
N GLY A 36 -9.45 -6.85 -25.02
CA GLY A 36 -9.98 -7.78 -26.02
C GLY A 36 -10.12 -9.20 -25.47
N LEU A 37 -10.55 -9.34 -24.22
CA LEU A 37 -10.68 -10.62 -23.52
C LEU A 37 -12.14 -10.86 -23.12
N SER A 38 -12.45 -12.07 -22.64
CA SER A 38 -13.70 -12.30 -21.92
C SER A 38 -13.54 -11.98 -20.41
N PRO A 39 -14.61 -11.63 -19.69
CA PRO A 39 -14.57 -11.46 -18.24
C PRO A 39 -14.07 -12.71 -17.49
N ALA A 40 -14.39 -13.91 -18.00
CA ALA A 40 -13.92 -15.18 -17.45
C ALA A 40 -12.41 -15.35 -17.62
N THR A 41 -11.86 -14.93 -18.77
CA THR A 41 -10.41 -14.92 -19.00
C THR A 41 -9.71 -13.96 -18.05
N VAL A 42 -10.29 -12.77 -17.82
CA VAL A 42 -9.77 -11.80 -16.83
C VAL A 42 -9.72 -12.42 -15.43
N ALA A 43 -10.81 -13.06 -14.99
CA ALA A 43 -10.87 -13.75 -13.71
C ALA A 43 -9.81 -14.87 -13.58
N THR A 44 -9.63 -15.66 -14.64
CA THR A 44 -8.64 -16.74 -14.70
C THR A 44 -7.21 -16.21 -14.58
N LEU A 45 -6.87 -15.17 -15.35
CA LEU A 45 -5.55 -14.54 -15.30
C LEU A 45 -5.28 -13.90 -13.94
N TYR A 46 -6.27 -13.22 -13.36
CA TYR A 46 -6.15 -12.61 -12.04
C TYR A 46 -5.90 -13.66 -10.94
N ASN A 47 -6.69 -14.75 -10.93
CA ASN A 47 -6.51 -15.83 -9.95
C ASN A 47 -5.15 -16.52 -10.09
N ARG A 48 -4.71 -16.77 -11.33
CA ARG A 48 -3.37 -17.33 -11.60
C ARG A 48 -2.26 -16.40 -11.12
N ALA A 49 -2.40 -15.09 -11.33
CA ALA A 49 -1.45 -14.11 -10.81
C ALA A 49 -1.39 -14.14 -9.29
N LYS A 50 -2.55 -14.17 -8.60
CA LYS A 50 -2.61 -14.26 -7.12
C LYS A 50 -1.91 -15.51 -6.60
N ALA A 51 -2.09 -16.65 -7.26
CA ALA A 51 -1.43 -17.91 -6.89
C ALA A 51 0.11 -17.84 -7.00
N LYS A 52 0.66 -16.94 -7.83
CA LYS A 52 2.11 -16.70 -7.94
C LYS A 52 2.67 -15.81 -6.82
N GLY A 53 1.80 -15.23 -5.99
CA GLY A 53 2.20 -14.49 -4.79
C GLY A 53 2.81 -13.12 -5.05
N TYR A 54 2.29 -12.36 -6.03
CA TYR A 54 2.66 -10.94 -6.15
C TYR A 54 2.12 -10.14 -4.93
N GLN A 55 2.74 -9.00 -4.65
CA GLN A 55 2.31 -8.11 -3.56
C GLN A 55 2.11 -6.70 -4.10
N VAL A 56 1.04 -6.04 -3.65
CA VAL A 56 0.83 -4.61 -3.86
C VAL A 56 1.31 -3.89 -2.62
N VAL A 57 2.26 -2.97 -2.77
CA VAL A 57 2.81 -2.20 -1.66
C VAL A 57 2.64 -0.72 -1.93
N ILE A 58 2.36 0.03 -0.86
CA ILE A 58 2.39 1.50 -0.88
C ILE A 58 3.72 1.92 -0.28
N VAL A 59 4.51 2.65 -1.05
CA VAL A 59 5.75 3.28 -0.58
C VAL A 59 5.42 4.72 -0.19
N ILE A 60 5.73 5.06 1.06
CA ILE A 60 5.58 6.40 1.60
C ILE A 60 6.93 6.85 2.14
N SER A 61 7.38 8.03 1.70
CA SER A 61 8.64 8.63 2.14
C SER A 61 8.41 9.48 3.39
N GLY A 62 9.37 9.49 4.32
CA GLY A 62 9.31 10.28 5.55
C GLY A 62 8.42 9.66 6.64
N ASP A 63 7.90 10.49 7.54
CA ASP A 63 6.83 10.13 8.48
C ASP A 63 5.50 10.75 8.02
N PRO A 64 4.78 10.09 7.09
CA PRO A 64 3.56 10.64 6.50
C PRO A 64 2.38 10.74 7.47
N LEU A 65 2.42 10.00 8.57
CA LEU A 65 1.33 9.97 9.53
C LEU A 65 1.63 10.88 10.73
N ASN A 66 2.90 11.22 10.98
CA ASN A 66 3.35 12.10 12.07
C ASN A 66 2.71 11.76 13.41
N ILE A 67 2.43 10.46 13.65
CA ILE A 67 1.67 9.97 14.80
C ILE A 67 2.54 9.91 16.06
N PHE A 68 3.87 9.88 15.89
CA PHE A 68 4.80 9.65 16.99
C PHE A 68 5.56 10.90 17.47
N GLY A 69 5.19 12.09 17.00
CA GLY A 69 5.90 13.33 17.31
C GLY A 69 7.27 13.36 16.63
N GLY A 70 7.56 14.44 15.90
CA GLY A 70 8.87 14.60 15.27
C GLY A 70 9.99 14.66 16.32
N PRO A 71 11.26 14.43 15.94
CA PRO A 71 12.41 14.65 16.82
C PRO A 71 12.46 16.15 17.18
N GLY A 72 11.81 16.53 18.28
CA GLY A 72 11.64 17.93 18.69
C GLY A 72 10.47 18.19 19.65
N GLU A 73 9.51 17.27 19.82
CA GLU A 73 8.49 17.37 20.87
C GLU A 73 8.96 16.68 22.15
N GLU A 74 9.92 17.30 22.84
CA GLU A 74 10.11 17.07 24.27
C GLU A 74 8.94 17.72 24.99
N ALA A 75 7.92 16.93 25.33
CA ALA A 75 6.91 17.31 26.30
C ALA A 75 7.59 17.41 27.68
N GLY A 76 8.23 18.55 27.93
CA GLY A 76 8.58 18.97 29.27
C GLY A 76 7.31 19.35 30.01
N GLU A 77 6.94 18.57 31.01
CA GLU A 77 6.11 19.00 32.15
C GLU A 77 6.08 17.91 33.22
N ASP A 78 7.24 17.65 33.83
CA ASP A 78 7.33 17.11 35.19
C ASP A 78 8.47 17.85 35.90
N ALA A 79 8.34 19.17 36.01
CA ALA A 79 9.14 19.95 36.96
C ALA A 79 8.59 19.67 38.37
N GLU A 80 9.32 18.85 39.15
CA GLU A 80 9.08 18.66 40.57
C GLU A 80 8.95 20.02 41.29
N PRO A 81 7.93 20.23 42.13
CA PRO A 81 7.85 21.45 42.93
C PRO A 81 8.97 21.42 43.98
N ASP A 82 9.82 22.44 43.91
CA ASP A 82 10.82 22.82 44.90
C ASP A 82 10.22 22.79 46.32
N LYS A 83 10.58 21.77 47.12
CA LYS A 83 10.26 21.73 48.55
C LYS A 83 11.26 22.62 49.31
N GLY A 84 11.09 23.92 49.15
CA GLY A 84 11.67 24.93 50.02
C GLY A 84 10.73 25.29 51.18
N ALA A 85 11.30 25.36 52.38
CA ALA A 85 10.82 25.99 53.62
C ALA A 85 10.00 25.14 54.61
N GLY A 86 10.65 24.81 55.73
CA GLY A 86 10.04 24.44 57.01
C GLY A 86 11.11 24.51 58.10
N GLU A 87 10.89 25.42 59.06
CA GLU A 87 11.78 25.94 60.13
C GLU A 87 12.50 24.91 61.02
#